data_AF-A0A3Q2PDI8-F1
#
_entry.id   AF-A0A3Q2PDI8-F1
#
_cell.length_a   1.000
_cell.length_b   1.000
_cell.length_c   1.000
_cell.angle_alpha   90.00
_cell.angle_beta   90.00
_cell.angle_gamma   90.00
#
_symmetry.space_group_name_H-M   'P 1'
#
loop_
_entity.id
_entity.type
_entity.pdbx_description
1 polymer ?
#
loop_
_entity_poly.entity_id
_entity_poly.type
_entity_poly.pdbx_seq_one_letter_code
_entity_poly.pdbx_strand_id
1 'polypeptide(L)'
;DEQNSVLVLVLVVLLFMEHRTDEFMVEQPSGNRDRGFCESPGRCKCHEGWEGNRCDTCKRHPGCLHGTCLQPWQCNCKEGWGGLYCDQGGSERAGRSGLPAPHGVSPPSCLQDLLNGYSCACPQGFYGTDCQISAMRCADGPCFNGGTCQECRDLGSRLVCRCRPGFTGPLCETNIDDCASNPCLNAGTCTDGVGGFSCTCTLGFSGKDCSVRSSPRRTLVTRCVSPSASACRH
;
A
#
# COMPACT_ATOMS: atom_id res chain seq x y z
N ASP A 1 -56.78 63.96 7.40
CA ASP A 1 -55.41 63.44 7.29
C ASP A 1 -54.87 62.88 8.61
N GLU A 2 -55.49 61.83 9.13
CA GLU A 2 -55.01 61.15 10.36
C GLU A 2 -54.97 59.62 10.19
N GLN A 3 -55.84 59.03 9.37
CA GLN A 3 -55.80 57.58 9.09
C GLN A 3 -54.65 57.13 8.15
N ASN A 4 -54.15 58.02 7.28
CA ASN A 4 -53.06 57.66 6.35
C ASN A 4 -51.68 57.73 7.03
N SER A 5 -51.53 58.59 8.05
CA SER A 5 -50.30 58.74 8.83
C SER A 5 -50.05 57.53 9.73
N VAL A 6 -51.10 56.96 10.33
CA VAL A 6 -51.00 55.76 11.18
C VAL A 6 -50.63 54.53 10.35
N LEU A 7 -51.17 54.37 9.14
CA LEU A 7 -50.85 53.22 8.28
C LEU A 7 -49.39 53.26 7.79
N VAL A 8 -48.87 54.44 7.47
CA VAL A 8 -47.46 54.64 7.09
C VAL A 8 -46.54 54.42 8.29
N LEU A 9 -46.90 54.89 9.50
CA LEU A 9 -46.14 54.60 10.72
C LEU A 9 -46.14 53.11 11.07
N VAL A 10 -47.27 52.40 10.91
CA VAL A 10 -47.35 50.96 11.15
C VAL A 10 -46.52 50.17 10.13
N LEU A 11 -46.55 50.55 8.84
CA LEU A 11 -45.71 49.93 7.80
C LEU A 11 -44.22 50.22 7.98
N VAL A 12 -43.83 51.43 8.39
CA VAL A 12 -42.43 51.76 8.70
C VAL A 12 -41.97 50.99 9.95
N VAL A 13 -42.79 50.90 11.00
CA VAL A 13 -42.45 50.10 12.20
C VAL A 13 -42.35 48.61 11.86
N LEU A 14 -43.21 48.06 11.00
CA LEU A 14 -43.11 46.65 10.57
C LEU A 14 -41.85 46.39 9.72
N LEU A 15 -41.52 47.28 8.77
CA LEU A 15 -40.26 47.20 8.00
C LEU A 15 -39.00 47.36 8.86
N PHE A 16 -39.06 48.12 9.97
CA PHE A 16 -37.96 48.24 10.95
C PHE A 16 -37.87 47.05 11.92
N MET A 17 -38.96 46.30 12.13
CA MET A 17 -38.98 45.10 12.97
C MET A 17 -38.55 43.83 12.21
N GLU A 18 -38.53 43.86 10.87
CA GLU A 18 -38.05 42.75 10.02
C GLU A 18 -36.54 42.80 9.72
N HIS A 19 -35.80 43.80 10.22
CA HIS A 19 -34.36 43.99 9.94
C HIS A 19 -33.44 44.07 11.17
N ARG A 20 -33.94 43.74 12.37
CA ARG A 20 -33.11 43.55 13.57
C ARG A 20 -33.50 42.31 14.36
N THR A 21 -33.32 41.16 13.74
CA THR A 21 -32.53 40.15 14.44
C THR A 21 -31.20 40.14 13.73
N ASP A 22 -30.28 40.98 14.23
CA ASP A 22 -28.85 40.71 14.14
C ASP A 22 -28.70 39.20 14.24
N GLU A 23 -27.95 38.62 13.30
CA GLU A 23 -27.35 37.32 13.53
C GLU A 23 -26.61 37.44 14.85
N PHE A 24 -27.29 37.09 15.94
CA PHE A 24 -26.65 36.52 17.10
C PHE A 24 -26.12 35.19 16.55
N MET A 25 -25.03 35.28 15.79
CA MET A 25 -23.98 34.29 15.82
C MET A 25 -23.68 34.15 17.30
N VAL A 26 -24.43 33.29 17.99
CA VAL A 26 -23.81 32.40 18.94
C VAL A 26 -22.71 31.80 18.10
N GLU A 27 -21.49 32.35 18.18
CA GLU A 27 -20.32 31.66 17.68
C GLU A 27 -20.47 30.26 18.28
N GLN A 28 -20.83 29.30 17.43
CA GLN A 28 -20.85 27.89 17.78
C GLN A 28 -19.55 27.68 18.54
N PRO A 29 -19.58 27.10 19.76
CA PRO A 29 -18.44 27.12 20.65
C PRO A 29 -17.25 26.64 19.83
N SER A 30 -16.25 27.53 19.68
CA SER A 30 -15.34 27.57 18.54
C SER A 30 -14.31 26.44 18.52
N GLY A 31 -14.66 25.27 19.06
CA GLY A 31 -13.85 24.08 19.20
C GLY A 31 -14.42 22.88 18.45
N ASN A 32 -13.56 21.89 18.26
CA ASN A 32 -13.90 20.69 17.52
C ASN A 32 -14.74 19.74 18.40
N ARG A 33 -16.05 19.72 18.15
CA ARG A 33 -17.03 18.92 18.91
C ARG A 33 -16.82 17.40 18.79
N ASP A 34 -16.11 16.93 17.77
CA ASP A 34 -15.77 15.51 17.62
C ASP A 34 -14.57 15.11 18.51
N ARG A 35 -13.87 16.09 19.08
CA ARG A 35 -12.60 15.92 19.81
C ARG A 35 -12.66 16.44 21.24
N GLY A 36 -13.81 16.96 21.67
CA GLY A 36 -14.03 17.44 23.02
C GLY A 36 -15.39 18.07 23.21
N PHE A 37 -15.68 18.41 24.46
CA PHE A 37 -16.90 19.13 24.84
C PHE A 37 -16.57 20.55 25.27
N CYS A 38 -17.23 21.54 24.67
CA CYS A 38 -17.02 22.96 24.96
C CYS A 38 -18.17 23.53 25.77
N GLU A 39 -17.88 24.00 26.99
CA GLU A 39 -18.85 24.67 27.86
C GLU A 39 -19.09 26.12 27.43
N SER A 40 -18.05 26.76 26.86
CA SER A 40 -18.13 28.09 26.27
C SER A 40 -17.06 28.26 25.17
N PRO A 41 -17.16 29.29 24.31
CA PRO A 41 -16.16 29.56 23.27
C PRO A 41 -14.75 29.65 23.87
N GLY A 42 -13.82 28.80 23.40
CA GLY A 42 -12.45 28.76 23.92
C GLY A 42 -12.29 28.15 25.33
N ARG A 43 -13.33 27.52 25.90
CA ARG A 43 -13.21 26.73 27.14
C ARG A 43 -13.75 25.32 26.89
N CYS A 44 -12.89 24.51 26.27
CA CYS A 44 -13.21 23.13 25.92
C CYS A 44 -12.47 22.12 26.80
N LYS A 45 -13.20 21.08 27.21
CA LYS A 45 -12.65 19.88 27.81
C LYS A 45 -12.42 18.84 26.72
N CYS A 46 -11.16 18.59 26.41
CA CYS A 46 -10.78 17.74 25.29
C CYS A 46 -10.87 16.25 25.62
N HIS A 47 -11.19 15.46 24.61
CA HIS A 47 -11.03 14.00 24.66
C HIS A 47 -9.55 13.63 24.75
N GLU A 48 -9.29 12.40 25.18
CA GLU A 48 -7.94 11.91 25.34
C GLU A 48 -7.14 12.05 24.03
N GLY A 49 -5.91 12.56 24.15
CA GLY A 49 -5.06 12.80 23.00
C GLY A 49 -5.23 14.17 22.31
N TRP A 50 -6.18 15.01 22.73
CA TRP A 50 -6.36 16.37 22.22
C TRP A 50 -6.11 17.42 23.30
N GLU A 51 -5.66 18.60 22.90
CA GLU A 51 -5.35 19.73 23.75
C GLU A 51 -5.67 21.07 23.07
N GLY A 52 -5.41 22.15 23.80
CA GLY A 52 -5.77 23.51 23.40
C GLY A 52 -7.14 23.93 23.95
N ASN A 53 -7.41 25.22 23.81
CA ASN A 53 -8.65 25.85 24.30
C ASN A 53 -9.88 25.47 23.46
N ARG A 54 -9.66 24.83 22.30
CA ARG A 54 -10.64 24.43 21.29
C ARG A 54 -10.55 22.95 20.90
N CYS A 55 -9.68 22.16 21.54
CA CYS A 55 -9.48 20.73 21.24
C CYS A 55 -9.14 20.43 19.77
N ASP A 56 -8.48 21.38 19.12
CA ASP A 56 -8.06 21.33 17.72
C ASP A 56 -6.61 20.86 17.57
N THR A 57 -5.84 20.91 18.65
CA THR A 57 -4.42 20.55 18.67
C THR A 57 -4.26 19.12 19.20
N CYS A 58 -3.53 18.28 18.47
CA CYS A 58 -3.21 16.93 18.94
C CYS A 58 -2.10 16.98 19.99
N LYS A 59 -2.20 16.11 20.99
CA LYS A 59 -1.09 15.81 21.90
C LYS A 59 -0.08 14.95 21.16
N ARG A 60 1.17 15.39 21.12
CA ARG A 60 2.28 14.60 20.55
C ARG A 60 2.61 13.41 21.44
N HIS A 61 3.27 12.40 20.86
CA HIS A 61 3.79 11.27 21.65
C HIS A 61 4.69 11.80 22.79
N PRO A 62 4.56 11.28 24.03
CA PRO A 62 5.48 11.64 25.11
C PRO A 62 6.93 11.44 24.68
N GLY A 63 7.77 12.46 24.85
CA GLY A 63 9.17 12.45 24.42
C GLY A 63 9.44 12.98 23.01
N CYS A 64 8.41 13.39 22.24
CA CYS A 64 8.59 13.97 20.91
C CYS A 64 9.36 15.31 20.95
N LEU A 65 10.62 15.31 20.52
CA LEU A 65 11.50 16.49 20.54
C LEU A 65 11.30 17.35 19.28
N HIS A 66 11.70 16.84 18.12
CA HIS A 66 11.70 17.59 16.84
C HIS A 66 10.64 17.10 15.85
N GLY A 67 9.41 16.89 16.33
CA GLY A 67 8.30 16.45 15.50
C GLY A 67 6.96 17.14 15.78
N THR A 68 6.01 16.97 14.88
CA THR A 68 4.61 17.43 14.97
C THR A 68 3.65 16.24 14.98
N CYS A 69 2.34 16.48 15.08
CA CYS A 69 1.33 15.42 14.99
C CYS A 69 0.19 15.86 14.07
N LEU A 70 -0.46 14.88 13.43
CA LEU A 70 -1.73 15.08 12.72
C LEU A 70 -2.88 14.37 13.45
N GLN A 71 -2.55 13.29 14.16
CA GLN A 71 -3.42 12.58 15.09
C GLN A 71 -2.75 12.46 16.47
N PRO A 72 -3.51 12.21 17.54
CA PRO A 72 -2.95 12.05 18.88
C PRO A 72 -1.83 11.01 18.94
N TRP A 73 -0.86 11.28 19.81
CA TRP A 73 0.25 10.38 20.16
C TRP A 73 1.20 10.06 19.01
N GLN A 74 1.20 10.88 17.96
CA GLN A 74 2.17 10.80 16.87
C GLN A 74 3.36 11.72 17.10
N CYS A 75 4.47 11.41 16.42
CA CYS A 75 5.65 12.28 16.32
C CYS A 75 6.20 12.21 14.88
N ASN A 76 5.65 13.05 14.01
CA ASN A 76 6.08 13.21 12.62
C ASN A 76 7.31 14.12 12.59
N CYS A 77 8.48 13.56 12.30
CA CYS A 77 9.73 14.30 12.38
C CYS A 77 9.82 15.41 11.35
N LYS A 78 10.40 16.54 11.78
CA LYS A 78 10.78 17.62 10.87
C LYS A 78 12.00 17.19 10.05
N GLU A 79 12.21 17.85 8.92
CA GLU A 79 13.34 17.57 8.03
C GLU A 79 14.68 17.57 8.81
N GLY A 80 15.50 16.54 8.57
CA GLY A 80 16.79 16.35 9.26
C GLY A 80 16.73 15.60 10.60
N TRP A 81 15.54 15.20 11.05
CA TRP A 81 15.34 14.43 12.28
C TRP A 81 14.73 13.04 11.99
N GLY A 82 15.16 12.04 12.75
CA GLY A 82 14.66 10.66 12.66
C GLY A 82 14.49 10.00 14.03
N GLY A 83 13.99 8.76 14.00
CA GLY A 83 13.66 7.98 15.21
C GLY A 83 12.23 8.20 15.70
N LEU A 84 11.77 7.32 16.60
CA LEU A 84 10.40 7.32 17.14
C LEU A 84 10.03 8.62 17.86
N TYR A 85 11.02 9.28 18.46
CA TYR A 85 10.84 10.51 19.24
C TYR A 85 11.42 11.76 18.53
N CYS A 86 11.89 11.61 17.30
CA CYS A 86 12.58 12.67 16.55
C CYS A 86 13.74 13.29 17.33
N ASP A 87 14.52 12.44 18.00
CA ASP A 87 15.68 12.77 18.83
C ASP A 87 17.02 12.52 18.12
N GLN A 88 16.99 11.87 16.95
CA GLN A 88 18.17 11.55 16.16
C GLN A 88 18.37 12.60 15.05
N GLY A 89 19.31 13.53 15.25
CA GLY A 89 19.68 14.54 14.26
C GLY A 89 20.83 14.08 13.35
N GLY A 90 20.71 14.29 12.03
CA GLY A 90 21.80 14.06 11.08
C GLY A 90 21.35 13.82 9.64
N SER A 91 22.02 14.51 8.70
CA SER A 91 21.81 14.43 7.24
C SER A 91 21.94 13.02 6.63
N GLU A 92 22.42 12.04 7.40
CA GLU A 92 22.69 10.66 6.93
C GLU A 92 21.68 9.63 7.44
N ARG A 93 20.74 10.02 8.31
CA ARG A 93 19.69 9.11 8.83
C ARG A 93 18.26 9.56 8.51
N ALA A 94 18.11 10.73 7.92
CA ALA A 94 16.81 11.33 7.59
C ALA A 94 16.06 10.67 6.41
N GLY A 95 16.38 9.43 6.01
CA GLY A 95 15.76 8.87 4.81
C GLY A 95 15.80 7.37 4.55
N ARG A 96 16.13 6.49 5.50
CA ARG A 96 16.13 5.02 5.18
C ARG A 96 15.53 4.06 6.19
N SER A 97 14.94 4.52 7.28
CA SER A 97 14.22 3.61 8.20
C SER A 97 13.22 4.39 9.04
N GLY A 98 12.07 4.68 8.44
CA GLY A 98 11.04 5.46 9.12
C GLY A 98 9.73 5.48 8.36
N LEU A 99 9.29 4.33 7.85
CA LEU A 99 7.86 4.19 7.61
C LEU A 99 7.16 4.22 8.97
N PRO A 100 6.14 5.06 9.17
CA PRO A 100 5.41 5.11 10.42
C PRO A 100 4.77 3.73 10.63
N ALA A 101 5.29 2.97 11.60
CA ALA A 101 4.55 1.84 12.13
C ALA A 101 3.25 2.39 12.75
N PRO A 102 2.07 1.86 12.43
CA PRO A 102 0.86 2.22 13.13
C PRO A 102 1.01 1.85 14.60
N HIS A 103 0.37 2.67 15.43
CA HIS A 103 0.43 2.65 16.89
C HIS A 103 0.56 1.24 17.49
N GLY A 104 1.68 0.97 18.17
CA GLY A 104 1.88 -0.25 18.97
C GLY A 104 2.68 -1.37 18.33
N VAL A 105 3.31 -1.16 17.17
CA VAL A 105 4.10 -2.20 16.48
C VAL A 105 5.60 -1.86 16.51
N SER A 106 6.44 -2.82 16.88
CA SER A 106 7.91 -2.67 16.87
C SER A 106 8.43 -2.31 15.47
N PRO A 107 9.47 -1.48 15.33
CA PRO A 107 10.05 -1.15 14.03
C PRO A 107 10.63 -2.40 13.34
N PRO A 108 10.68 -2.43 12.00
CA PRO A 108 11.28 -3.53 11.25
C PRO A 108 12.77 -3.67 11.58
N SER A 109 13.21 -4.91 11.80
CA SER A 109 14.62 -5.23 12.07
C SER A 109 15.32 -5.55 10.75
N CYS A 110 16.12 -4.61 10.24
CA CYS A 110 16.84 -4.80 8.98
C CYS A 110 18.30 -5.18 9.22
N LEU A 111 18.76 -6.24 8.55
CA LEU A 111 20.15 -6.67 8.52
C LEU A 111 20.75 -6.33 7.16
N GLN A 112 21.94 -5.70 7.17
CA GLN A 112 22.70 -5.39 5.97
C GLN A 112 23.75 -6.49 5.75
N ASP A 113 23.72 -7.16 4.60
CA ASP A 113 24.76 -8.10 4.21
C ASP A 113 25.90 -7.38 3.47
N LEU A 114 27.14 -7.91 3.60
CA LEU A 114 28.36 -7.35 3.01
C LEU A 114 28.40 -7.32 1.47
N LEU A 115 27.34 -7.78 0.80
CA LEU A 115 27.19 -7.82 -0.67
C LEU A 115 26.20 -6.78 -1.21
N ASN A 116 26.02 -5.64 -0.53
CA ASN A 116 25.11 -4.56 -0.91
C ASN A 116 23.59 -4.91 -0.92
N GLY A 117 23.21 -6.05 -0.34
CA GLY A 117 21.81 -6.40 -0.07
C GLY A 117 21.46 -6.15 1.40
N TYR A 118 20.23 -5.67 1.67
CA TYR A 118 19.67 -5.64 3.02
C TYR A 118 18.34 -6.38 3.04
N SER A 119 18.04 -7.03 4.16
CA SER A 119 16.81 -7.78 4.36
C SER A 119 16.15 -7.34 5.66
N CYS A 120 14.87 -7.02 5.61
CA CYS A 120 14.10 -6.56 6.75
C CYS A 120 13.16 -7.66 7.28
N ALA A 121 13.25 -7.92 8.58
CA ALA A 121 12.22 -8.66 9.31
C ALA A 121 11.03 -7.72 9.57
N CYS A 122 9.96 -7.90 8.81
CA CYS A 122 8.77 -7.06 8.91
C CYS A 122 7.89 -7.45 10.10
N PRO A 123 7.32 -6.47 10.82
CA PRO A 123 6.30 -6.72 11.83
C PRO A 123 5.03 -7.31 11.22
N GLN A 124 4.19 -7.91 12.07
CA GLN A 124 2.96 -8.56 11.60
C GLN A 124 2.04 -7.58 10.85
N GLY A 125 1.65 -7.96 9.62
CA GLY A 125 0.80 -7.13 8.75
C GLY A 125 1.57 -6.14 7.86
N PHE A 126 2.91 -6.17 7.91
CA PHE A 126 3.78 -5.37 7.05
C PHE A 126 4.60 -6.25 6.10
N TYR A 127 4.78 -5.78 4.88
CA TYR A 127 5.42 -6.53 3.79
C TYR A 127 6.26 -5.61 2.88
N GLY A 128 7.07 -6.22 2.02
CA GLY A 128 8.01 -5.54 1.12
C GLY A 128 9.43 -5.51 1.66
N THR A 129 10.38 -5.10 0.81
CA THR A 129 11.82 -4.99 1.14
C THR A 129 12.09 -4.01 2.27
N ASP A 130 11.25 -2.99 2.40
CA ASP A 130 11.34 -1.93 3.40
C ASP A 130 10.17 -1.95 4.39
N CYS A 131 9.37 -3.01 4.37
CA CYS A 131 8.16 -3.13 5.18
C CYS A 131 7.19 -1.94 4.97
N GLN A 132 7.13 -1.40 3.75
CA GLN A 132 6.34 -0.23 3.37
C GLN A 132 4.87 -0.53 3.10
N ILE A 133 4.53 -1.80 2.93
CA ILE A 133 3.19 -2.23 2.58
C ILE A 133 2.45 -2.59 3.88
N SER A 134 1.48 -1.77 4.28
CA SER A 134 0.61 -2.03 5.43
C SER A 134 -0.67 -2.74 4.97
N ALA A 135 -0.67 -4.08 4.94
CA ALA A 135 -1.82 -4.84 4.47
C ALA A 135 -2.60 -5.39 5.67
N MET A 136 -3.48 -4.55 6.22
CA MET A 136 -4.34 -4.93 7.35
C MET A 136 -5.75 -5.34 6.91
N ARG A 137 -6.19 -4.98 5.70
CA ARG A 137 -7.55 -5.27 5.20
C ARG A 137 -7.55 -5.62 3.71
N CYS A 138 -8.55 -6.40 3.29
CA CYS A 138 -8.69 -6.76 1.87
C CYS A 138 -9.21 -5.62 1.01
N ALA A 139 -9.90 -4.64 1.61
CA ALA A 139 -10.33 -3.42 0.93
C ALA A 139 -9.18 -2.65 0.26
N ASP A 140 -7.95 -2.80 0.76
CA ASP A 140 -6.76 -2.12 0.25
C ASP A 140 -6.15 -2.85 -0.98
N GLY A 141 -6.75 -3.96 -1.43
CA GLY A 141 -6.28 -4.76 -2.57
C GLY A 141 -4.84 -5.30 -2.45
N PRO A 142 -4.41 -5.88 -1.31
CA PRO A 142 -2.99 -6.17 -1.08
C PRO A 142 -2.46 -7.44 -1.78
N CYS A 143 -3.32 -8.31 -2.32
CA CYS A 143 -2.89 -9.54 -2.97
C CYS A 143 -2.55 -9.29 -4.45
N PHE A 144 -1.28 -9.48 -4.81
CA PHE A 144 -0.77 -9.32 -6.17
C PHE A 144 -1.14 -10.49 -7.08
N ASN A 145 -0.88 -10.32 -8.39
CA ASN A 145 -1.03 -11.36 -9.42
C ASN A 145 -2.40 -12.05 -9.46
N GLY A 146 -3.45 -11.29 -9.10
CA GLY A 146 -4.82 -11.78 -9.07
C GLY A 146 -5.11 -12.77 -7.95
N GLY A 147 -4.31 -12.77 -6.88
CA GLY A 147 -4.57 -13.52 -5.65
C GLY A 147 -5.90 -13.11 -5.01
N THR A 148 -6.56 -14.06 -4.35
CA THR A 148 -7.82 -13.80 -3.63
C THR A 148 -7.52 -13.45 -2.18
N CYS A 149 -7.92 -12.25 -1.77
CA CYS A 149 -7.81 -11.84 -0.38
C CYS A 149 -8.92 -12.49 0.45
N GLN A 150 -8.56 -13.11 1.58
CA GLN A 150 -9.51 -13.64 2.55
C GLN A 150 -9.43 -12.80 3.82
N GLU A 151 -10.51 -12.06 4.13
CA GLU A 151 -10.61 -11.33 5.39
C GLU A 151 -10.85 -12.30 6.54
N CYS A 152 -10.14 -12.10 7.64
CA CYS A 152 -10.55 -12.63 8.92
C CYS A 152 -11.29 -11.52 9.69
N ARG A 153 -12.53 -11.78 10.09
CA ARG A 153 -13.49 -10.77 10.59
C ARG A 153 -13.21 -10.21 12.00
N ASP A 154 -12.19 -10.70 12.71
CA ASP A 154 -11.97 -10.34 14.11
C ASP A 154 -10.67 -9.54 14.32
N LEU A 155 -10.75 -8.61 15.28
CA LEU A 155 -9.74 -7.66 15.78
C LEU A 155 -8.42 -8.33 16.23
N GLY A 156 -7.68 -8.90 15.28
CA GLY A 156 -6.39 -9.55 15.53
C GLY A 156 -5.97 -10.62 14.52
N SER A 157 -6.77 -10.90 13.48
CA SER A 157 -6.45 -11.99 12.55
C SER A 157 -5.82 -11.53 11.24
N ARG A 158 -4.76 -12.26 10.86
CA ARG A 158 -3.90 -12.08 9.68
C ARG A 158 -4.71 -11.93 8.40
N LEU A 159 -4.39 -10.90 7.62
CA LEU A 159 -4.64 -10.90 6.18
C LEU A 159 -3.96 -12.13 5.55
N VAL A 160 -4.74 -12.94 4.83
CA VAL A 160 -4.21 -14.10 4.10
C VAL A 160 -4.59 -13.97 2.64
N CYS A 161 -3.58 -13.95 1.77
CA CYS A 161 -3.75 -14.04 0.33
C CYS A 161 -3.71 -15.49 -0.11
N ARG A 162 -4.74 -15.92 -0.84
CA ARG A 162 -4.75 -17.19 -1.56
C ARG A 162 -4.21 -16.96 -2.97
N CYS A 163 -2.99 -17.42 -3.21
CA CYS A 163 -2.30 -17.21 -4.48
C CYS A 163 -2.88 -18.07 -5.61
N ARG A 164 -2.80 -17.54 -6.83
CA ARG A 164 -3.04 -18.32 -8.04
C ARG A 164 -1.89 -19.31 -8.25
N PRO A 165 -2.13 -20.43 -8.96
CA PRO A 165 -1.06 -21.34 -9.35
C PRO A 165 0.08 -20.59 -10.04
N GLY A 166 1.33 -20.91 -9.68
CA GLY A 166 2.52 -20.23 -10.18
C GLY A 166 3.02 -19.07 -9.31
N PHE A 167 2.25 -18.60 -8.33
CA PHE A 167 2.70 -17.52 -7.43
C PHE A 167 2.84 -17.96 -5.98
N THR A 168 3.76 -17.34 -5.27
CA THR A 168 4.06 -17.55 -3.86
C THR A 168 4.35 -16.21 -3.16
N GLY A 169 4.60 -16.28 -1.86
CA GLY A 169 4.78 -15.12 -0.99
C GLY A 169 3.50 -14.74 -0.25
N PRO A 170 3.62 -14.00 0.86
CA PRO A 170 2.48 -13.63 1.71
C PRO A 170 1.43 -12.79 0.98
N LEU A 171 1.82 -12.04 -0.05
CA LEU A 171 0.94 -11.23 -0.87
C LEU A 171 0.87 -11.72 -2.31
N CYS A 172 1.35 -12.93 -2.60
CA CYS A 172 1.40 -13.52 -3.95
C CYS A 172 2.26 -12.70 -4.94
N GLU A 173 3.27 -12.02 -4.43
CA GLU A 173 4.15 -11.12 -5.18
C GLU A 173 5.23 -11.85 -5.99
N THR A 174 5.55 -13.09 -5.63
CA THR A 174 6.68 -13.84 -6.20
C THR A 174 6.20 -14.85 -7.22
N ASN A 175 6.71 -14.81 -8.46
CA ASN A 175 6.56 -15.93 -9.40
C ASN A 175 7.43 -17.09 -8.91
N ILE A 176 6.87 -18.30 -8.88
CA ILE A 176 7.61 -19.51 -8.54
C ILE A 176 8.59 -19.79 -9.69
N ASP A 177 9.87 -19.94 -9.37
CA ASP A 177 10.87 -20.34 -10.37
C ASP A 177 10.71 -21.82 -10.71
N ASP A 178 9.99 -22.11 -11.79
CA ASP A 178 9.75 -23.46 -12.28
C ASP A 178 11.01 -24.09 -12.89
N CYS A 179 12.06 -23.31 -13.14
CA CYS A 179 13.37 -23.76 -13.62
C CYS A 179 14.34 -24.14 -12.51
N ALA A 180 14.07 -23.82 -11.24
CA ALA A 180 14.98 -24.06 -10.12
C ALA A 180 15.42 -25.53 -9.96
N SER A 181 14.58 -26.48 -10.37
CA SER A 181 14.88 -27.92 -10.33
C SER A 181 15.60 -28.44 -11.60
N ASN A 182 15.98 -27.55 -12.53
CA ASN A 182 16.56 -27.87 -13.83
C ASN A 182 15.77 -28.94 -14.61
N PRO A 183 14.50 -28.69 -14.94
CA PRO A 183 13.64 -29.70 -15.56
C PRO A 183 14.00 -30.00 -17.03
N CYS A 184 14.78 -29.14 -17.71
CA CYS A 184 15.19 -29.35 -19.09
C CYS A 184 16.41 -30.27 -19.17
N LEU A 185 16.23 -31.45 -19.77
CA LEU A 185 17.27 -32.44 -19.95
C LEU A 185 18.09 -32.20 -21.23
N ASN A 186 19.17 -32.96 -21.39
CA ASN A 186 20.00 -32.98 -22.61
C ASN A 186 20.52 -31.60 -23.04
N ALA A 187 20.95 -30.79 -22.06
CA ALA A 187 21.42 -29.42 -22.25
C ALA A 187 20.36 -28.47 -22.85
N GLY A 188 19.07 -28.76 -22.67
CA GLY A 188 17.99 -27.84 -23.00
C GLY A 188 18.04 -26.58 -22.13
N THR A 189 17.71 -25.42 -22.71
CA THR A 189 17.64 -24.15 -21.98
C THR A 189 16.26 -23.98 -21.36
N CYS A 190 16.19 -23.81 -20.04
CA CYS A 190 14.94 -23.56 -19.32
C CYS A 190 14.58 -22.07 -19.35
N THR A 191 13.32 -21.78 -19.62
CA THR A 191 12.73 -20.44 -19.48
C THR A 191 11.58 -20.53 -18.49
N ASP A 192 11.67 -19.75 -17.42
CA ASP A 192 10.63 -19.65 -16.40
C ASP A 192 9.35 -19.04 -16.98
N GLY A 193 8.20 -19.43 -16.41
CA GLY A 193 6.88 -18.95 -16.81
C GLY A 193 5.95 -18.88 -15.61
N VAL A 194 4.70 -18.48 -15.84
CA VAL A 194 3.72 -18.40 -14.75
C VAL A 194 3.06 -19.76 -14.57
N GLY A 195 3.41 -20.46 -13.50
CA GLY A 195 2.85 -21.78 -13.17
C GLY A 195 3.36 -22.90 -14.08
N GLY A 196 4.55 -22.75 -14.63
CA GLY A 196 5.24 -23.74 -15.43
C GLY A 196 6.42 -23.15 -16.20
N PHE A 197 7.27 -24.04 -16.70
CA PHE A 197 8.46 -23.71 -17.50
C PHE A 197 8.29 -24.08 -18.99
N SER A 198 9.17 -23.53 -19.82
CA SER A 198 9.37 -23.95 -21.22
C SER A 198 10.83 -24.33 -21.47
N CYS A 199 11.05 -25.43 -22.20
CA CYS A 199 12.40 -25.87 -22.58
C CYS A 199 12.66 -25.62 -24.06
N THR A 200 13.79 -24.96 -24.34
CA THR A 200 14.36 -24.89 -25.69
C THR A 200 15.34 -26.05 -25.86
N CYS A 201 14.95 -27.05 -26.64
CA CYS A 201 15.74 -28.27 -26.82
C CYS A 201 16.88 -28.10 -27.81
N THR A 202 17.98 -28.81 -27.53
CA THR A 202 19.11 -28.97 -28.44
C THR A 202 18.73 -29.87 -29.63
N LEU A 203 19.50 -29.77 -30.72
CA LEU A 203 19.31 -30.58 -31.93
C LEU A 203 19.28 -32.08 -31.59
N GLY A 204 18.26 -32.78 -32.08
CA GLY A 204 18.09 -34.21 -31.81
C GLY A 204 17.33 -34.55 -30.53
N PHE A 205 16.77 -33.55 -29.82
CA PHE A 205 15.86 -33.74 -28.69
C PHE A 205 14.52 -33.00 -28.90
N SER A 206 13.49 -33.42 -28.17
CA SER A 206 12.13 -32.88 -28.21
C SER A 206 11.35 -33.26 -26.94
N GLY A 207 10.13 -32.75 -26.80
CA GLY A 207 9.30 -32.94 -25.60
C GLY A 207 9.36 -31.74 -24.65
N LYS A 208 8.47 -31.70 -23.67
CA LYS A 208 8.35 -30.58 -22.72
C LYS A 208 9.63 -30.36 -21.89
N ASP A 209 10.35 -31.45 -21.61
CA ASP A 209 11.57 -31.52 -20.80
C ASP A 209 12.80 -31.92 -21.62
N CYS A 210 12.69 -31.97 -22.96
CA CYS A 210 13.75 -32.44 -23.87
C CYS A 210 14.23 -33.89 -23.61
N SER A 211 13.42 -34.73 -22.96
CA SER A 211 13.75 -36.14 -22.69
C SER A 211 13.72 -37.04 -23.93
N VAL A 212 12.91 -36.67 -24.93
CA VAL A 212 12.67 -37.51 -26.11
C VAL A 212 13.74 -37.22 -27.14
N ARG A 213 14.52 -38.23 -27.53
CA ARG A 213 15.42 -38.13 -28.68
C ARG A 213 14.57 -37.87 -29.92
N SER A 214 14.62 -36.65 -30.47
CA SER A 214 14.02 -36.38 -31.76
C SER A 214 14.90 -37.07 -32.78
N SER A 215 14.41 -38.19 -33.31
CA SER A 215 14.96 -38.71 -34.56
C SER A 215 14.95 -37.52 -35.51
N PRO A 216 16.09 -37.17 -36.15
CA PRO A 216 16.02 -36.16 -37.20
C PRO A 216 14.86 -36.62 -38.06
N ARG A 217 13.85 -35.74 -38.28
CA ARG A 217 12.96 -35.96 -39.42
C ARG A 217 13.94 -36.34 -40.50
N ARG A 218 13.75 -37.53 -41.10
CA ARG A 218 14.30 -37.75 -42.42
C ARG A 218 13.75 -36.56 -43.19
N THR A 219 14.51 -35.46 -43.24
CA THR A 219 14.66 -34.74 -44.46
C THR A 219 14.86 -35.90 -45.40
N LEU A 220 13.85 -36.16 -46.22
CA LEU A 220 14.13 -36.65 -47.55
C LEU A 220 15.17 -35.66 -48.06
N VAL A 221 16.43 -35.87 -47.68
CA VAL A 221 17.53 -35.62 -48.56
C VAL A 221 17.12 -36.54 -49.68
N THR A 222 16.49 -35.94 -50.68
CA THR A 222 16.40 -36.50 -52.01
C THR A 222 17.86 -36.78 -52.34
N ARG A 223 18.36 -37.94 -51.94
CA ARG A 223 19.57 -38.49 -52.50
C ARG A 223 19.14 -38.73 -53.93
N CYS A 224 19.42 -37.77 -54.79
CA CYS A 224 19.42 -38.00 -56.22
C CYS A 224 20.44 -39.12 -56.43
N VAL A 225 19.94 -40.35 -56.60
CA VAL A 225 20.79 -41.51 -56.92
C VAL A 225 21.23 -41.43 -58.39
N SER A 226 20.78 -40.45 -59.17
CA SER A 226 21.20 -40.29 -60.57
C SER A 226 21.02 -38.85 -61.09
N PRO A 227 21.86 -38.35 -62.01
CA PRO A 227 21.72 -37.02 -62.62
C PRO A 227 20.69 -36.97 -63.77
N SER A 228 20.01 -38.08 -64.08
CA SER A 228 19.09 -38.17 -65.22
C SER A 228 17.65 -37.86 -64.80
N ALA A 229 17.20 -36.65 -65.15
CA ALA A 229 15.84 -36.17 -65.00
C ALA A 229 14.83 -37.07 -65.71
N SER A 230 14.01 -37.81 -64.96
CA SER A 230 12.67 -38.28 -65.42
C SER A 230 11.99 -39.10 -64.32
N ALA A 231 11.22 -38.44 -63.47
CA ALA A 231 9.93 -38.88 -62.91
C ALA A 231 9.70 -38.28 -61.51
N CYS A 232 9.06 -37.12 -61.47
CA CYS A 232 8.25 -36.74 -60.31
C CYS A 232 6.79 -37.05 -60.69
N ARG A 233 6.14 -37.97 -59.97
CA ARG A 233 4.67 -38.03 -59.91
C ARG A 233 4.25 -37.57 -58.52
N HIS A 234 3.21 -36.74 -58.49
CA HIS A 234 2.56 -36.23 -57.27
C HIS A 234 1.79 -37.33 -56.55
#